data_AF-A0A0H5PVJ5-F1
#
_entry.id   AF-A0A0H5PVJ5-F1
#
_cell.length_a   1.000
_cell.length_b   1.000
_cell.length_c   1.000
_cell.angle_alpha   90.00
_cell.angle_beta   90.00
_cell.angle_gamma   90.00
#
_symmetry.space_group_name_H-M   'P 1'
#
loop_
_entity.id
_entity.type
_entity.pdbx_description
1 polymer ?
#
loop_
_entity_poly.entity_id
_entity_poly.type
_entity_poly.pdbx_seq_one_letter_code
_entity_poly.pdbx_strand_id
1 'polypeptide(L)'
;MNKKELTADEKNIDFVQISPETFSNFSELTKKNPISAQILFFLIQNMAVHNNAVSVSYTALQEILGYSRPTLTKAIKILENDRYIEVIKQGTSNVYVINEKVAWRKARNQRQYALFSATVVATSSENKKAIDALNSGATRKLRHVPRLHIEQAKLPLEEN
;
A
#
# COMPACT_ATOMS: atom_id res chain seq x y z
N MET A 1 -33.26 11.01 11.35
CA MET A 1 -32.31 10.14 10.64
C MET A 1 -30.90 10.64 10.97
N ASN A 2 -30.28 10.12 12.04
CA ASN A 2 -29.01 10.66 12.56
C ASN A 2 -27.83 10.20 11.69
N LYS A 3 -27.14 11.15 11.06
CA LYS A 3 -25.78 10.93 10.54
C LYS A 3 -24.90 10.67 11.76
N LYS A 4 -24.38 9.46 11.90
CA LYS A 4 -23.35 9.14 12.89
C LYS A 4 -22.08 9.83 12.42
N GLU A 5 -21.82 11.04 12.94
CA GLU A 5 -20.56 11.73 12.70
C GLU A 5 -19.45 10.91 13.35
N LEU A 6 -18.49 10.47 12.54
CA LEU A 6 -17.30 9.80 13.05
C LEU A 6 -16.47 10.84 13.82
N THR A 7 -16.23 10.57 15.10
CA THR A 7 -15.42 11.44 15.97
C THR A 7 -13.96 11.44 15.51
N ALA A 8 -13.19 12.49 15.87
CA ALA A 8 -11.78 12.62 15.48
C ALA A 8 -10.93 11.39 15.87
N ASP A 9 -11.31 10.68 16.93
CA ASP A 9 -10.70 9.43 17.41
C ASP A 9 -10.84 8.24 16.45
N GLU A 10 -11.81 8.26 15.52
CA GLU A 10 -12.04 7.17 14.55
C GLU A 10 -11.21 7.32 13.26
N LYS A 11 -10.37 8.36 13.17
CA LYS A 11 -9.47 8.58 12.04
C LYS A 11 -8.03 8.41 12.55
N ASN A 12 -7.27 7.40 12.10
CA ASN A 12 -5.82 7.44 12.28
C ASN A 12 -5.25 8.49 11.31
N ILE A 13 -5.30 9.76 11.70
CA ILE A 13 -4.85 10.85 10.82
C ILE A 13 -3.31 10.89 10.79
N ASP A 14 -2.65 10.53 11.90
CA ASP A 14 -1.23 10.83 12.10
C ASP A 14 -0.29 9.62 12.11
N PHE A 15 -0.80 8.39 11.97
CA PHE A 15 0.04 7.19 11.97
C PHE A 15 -0.42 6.12 10.99
N VAL A 16 0.54 5.27 10.57
CA VAL A 16 0.29 4.09 9.73
C VAL A 16 0.30 2.85 10.61
N GLN A 17 -0.72 2.01 10.45
CA GLN A 17 -0.76 0.72 11.14
C GLN A 17 -0.03 -0.36 10.33
N ILE A 18 0.84 -1.12 11.00
CA ILE A 18 1.59 -2.25 10.45
C ILE A 18 1.36 -3.46 11.37
N SER A 19 1.04 -4.63 10.81
CA SER A 19 0.93 -5.86 11.61
C SER A 19 2.33 -6.42 11.94
N PRO A 20 2.49 -7.16 13.06
CA PRO A 20 3.77 -7.83 13.39
C PRO A 20 4.32 -8.70 12.26
N GLU A 21 3.43 -9.42 11.57
CA GLU A 21 3.79 -10.26 10.42
C GLU A 21 4.29 -9.44 9.23
N THR A 22 3.66 -8.30 8.94
CA THR A 22 4.18 -7.37 7.92
C THR A 22 5.53 -6.82 8.34
N PHE A 23 5.74 -6.55 9.63
CA PHE A 23 7.02 -6.08 10.11
C PHE A 23 8.15 -7.10 9.90
N SER A 24 7.88 -8.40 10.12
CA SER A 24 8.81 -9.48 9.75
C SER A 24 9.12 -9.46 8.25
N ASN A 25 8.09 -9.29 7.41
CA ASN A 25 8.26 -9.17 5.97
C ASN A 25 9.09 -7.94 5.58
N PHE A 26 9.06 -6.84 6.33
CA PHE A 26 9.91 -5.67 6.10
C PHE A 26 11.36 -5.94 6.45
N SER A 27 11.62 -6.71 7.52
CA SER A 27 12.96 -7.16 7.87
C SER A 27 13.56 -8.02 6.76
N GLU A 28 12.81 -9.02 6.27
CA GLU A 28 13.21 -9.85 5.13
C GLU A 28 13.48 -9.04 3.86
N LEU A 29 12.59 -8.10 3.55
CA LEU A 29 12.74 -7.22 2.39
C LEU A 29 14.00 -6.37 2.50
N THR A 30 14.25 -5.77 3.68
CA THR A 30 15.44 -4.95 3.94
C THR A 30 16.71 -5.76 3.76
N LYS A 31 16.73 -7.01 4.25
CA LYS A 31 17.85 -7.94 4.07
C LYS A 31 18.05 -8.31 2.60
N LYS A 32 16.97 -8.53 1.85
CA LYS A 32 17.00 -8.91 0.43
C LYS A 32 17.42 -7.75 -0.47
N ASN A 33 16.83 -6.58 -0.28
CA ASN A 33 17.10 -5.38 -1.04
C ASN A 33 16.72 -4.12 -0.23
N PRO A 34 17.70 -3.41 0.37
CA PRO A 34 17.43 -2.25 1.21
C PRO A 34 16.82 -1.08 0.41
N ILE A 35 17.11 -0.97 -0.89
CA ILE A 35 16.56 0.08 -1.75
C ILE A 35 15.06 -0.14 -1.97
N SER A 36 14.62 -1.39 -2.20
CA SER A 36 13.20 -1.74 -2.25
C SER A 36 12.49 -1.38 -0.94
N ALA A 37 13.10 -1.68 0.20
CA ALA A 37 12.54 -1.30 1.50
C ALA A 37 12.40 0.22 1.64
N GLN A 38 13.43 1.00 1.26
CA GLN A 38 13.39 2.46 1.30
C GLN A 38 12.29 3.04 0.39
N ILE A 39 12.13 2.51 -0.82
CA ILE A 39 11.03 2.91 -1.72
C ILE A 39 9.68 2.58 -1.08
N LEU A 40 9.51 1.39 -0.51
CA LEU A 40 8.26 1.01 0.14
C LEU A 40 7.92 1.94 1.31
N PHE A 41 8.89 2.29 2.15
CA PHE A 41 8.68 3.22 3.26
C PHE A 41 8.34 4.63 2.77
N PHE A 42 9.01 5.11 1.71
CA PHE A 42 8.65 6.37 1.07
C PHE A 42 7.19 6.36 0.59
N LEU A 43 6.76 5.28 -0.07
CA LEU A 43 5.38 5.15 -0.55
C LEU A 43 4.39 5.12 0.63
N ILE A 44 4.68 4.38 1.70
CA ILE A 44 3.84 4.29 2.90
C ILE A 44 3.72 5.65 3.63
N GLN A 45 4.81 6.40 3.68
CA GLN A 45 4.85 7.74 4.28
C GLN A 45 3.96 8.73 3.52
N ASN A 46 3.88 8.60 2.19
CA ASN A 46 3.20 9.55 1.31
C ASN A 46 1.81 9.09 0.84
N MET A 47 1.37 7.88 1.20
CA MET A 47 0.07 7.36 0.79
C MET A 47 -1.09 8.14 1.42
N ALA A 48 -2.11 8.49 0.64
CA ALA A 48 -3.27 9.18 1.18
C ALA A 48 -4.17 8.20 1.95
N VAL A 49 -4.85 8.72 2.98
CA VAL A 49 -5.68 7.95 3.93
C VAL A 49 -6.75 7.10 3.23
N HIS A 50 -7.27 7.57 2.09
CA HIS A 50 -8.40 6.96 1.40
C HIS A 50 -8.04 6.12 0.18
N ASN A 51 -6.84 6.26 -0.39
CA ASN A 51 -6.50 5.68 -1.67
C ASN A 51 -5.29 4.75 -1.65
N ASN A 52 -4.59 4.59 -0.52
CA ASN A 52 -3.43 3.71 -0.34
C ASN A 52 -2.45 3.73 -1.53
N ALA A 53 -2.29 4.89 -2.18
CA ALA A 53 -1.54 5.00 -3.41
C ALA A 53 -0.81 6.34 -3.49
N VAL A 54 0.26 6.34 -4.27
CA VAL A 54 1.12 7.50 -4.49
C VAL A 54 1.38 7.62 -5.98
N SER A 55 1.06 8.77 -6.56
CA SER A 55 1.46 9.11 -7.93
C SER A 55 2.80 9.83 -7.89
N VAL A 56 3.82 9.26 -8.52
CA VAL A 56 5.16 9.86 -8.57
C VAL A 56 5.93 9.36 -9.81
N SER A 57 6.67 10.27 -10.46
CA SER A 57 7.48 9.93 -11.62
C SER A 57 8.80 9.26 -11.21
N TYR A 58 9.46 8.56 -12.15
CA TYR A 58 10.82 8.05 -11.91
C TYR A 58 11.80 9.19 -11.64
N THR A 59 11.71 10.30 -12.37
CA THR A 59 12.59 11.47 -12.18
C THR A 59 12.50 12.00 -10.74
N ALA A 60 11.29 12.18 -10.22
CA ALA A 60 11.09 12.62 -8.84
C ALA A 60 11.66 11.62 -7.83
N LEU A 61 11.47 10.31 -8.04
CA LEU A 61 12.08 9.29 -7.18
C LEU A 61 13.62 9.33 -7.23
N GLN A 62 14.21 9.62 -8.38
CA GLN A 62 15.68 9.77 -8.51
C GLN A 62 16.17 10.99 -7.74
N GLU A 63 15.47 12.12 -7.83
CA GLU A 63 15.81 13.36 -7.12
C GLU A 63 15.66 13.20 -5.60
N ILE A 64 14.58 12.58 -5.15
CA ILE A 64 14.27 12.41 -3.72
C ILE A 64 15.15 11.35 -3.06
N LEU A 65 15.36 10.20 -3.73
CA LEU A 65 16.06 9.06 -3.15
C LEU A 65 17.54 8.97 -3.57
N GLY A 66 17.99 9.78 -4.53
CA GLY A 66 19.38 9.83 -4.98
C GLY A 66 19.85 8.62 -5.80
N TYR A 67 18.93 7.76 -6.27
CA TYR A 67 19.28 6.57 -7.04
C TYR A 67 19.12 6.77 -8.55
N SER A 68 19.90 6.01 -9.32
CA SER A 68 19.73 5.95 -10.77
C SER A 68 18.41 5.27 -11.17
N ARG A 69 17.88 5.63 -12.34
CA ARG A 69 16.67 5.00 -12.89
C ARG A 69 16.75 3.47 -12.97
N PRO A 70 17.84 2.84 -13.49
CA PRO A 70 17.96 1.38 -13.49
C PRO A 70 17.89 0.74 -12.10
N THR A 71 18.47 1.39 -11.08
CA THR A 71 18.41 0.93 -9.69
C THR A 71 16.97 0.94 -9.19
N LEU A 72 16.25 2.06 -9.38
CA LEU A 72 14.85 2.18 -8.98
C LEU A 72 13.97 1.17 -9.71
N THR A 73 14.16 0.97 -11.02
CA THR A 73 13.37 0.01 -11.80
C THR A 73 13.54 -1.41 -11.26
N LYS A 74 14.76 -1.84 -10.94
CA LYS A 74 15.02 -3.15 -10.33
C LYS A 74 14.36 -3.27 -8.96
N ALA A 75 14.50 -2.25 -8.11
CA ALA A 75 13.95 -2.24 -6.76
C ALA A 75 12.41 -2.25 -6.74
N ILE A 76 11.77 -1.45 -7.60
CA ILE A 76 10.31 -1.44 -7.79
C ILE A 76 9.83 -2.80 -8.31
N LYS A 77 10.58 -3.43 -9.22
CA LYS A 77 10.22 -4.75 -9.73
C LYS A 77 10.23 -5.83 -8.66
N ILE A 78 11.16 -5.76 -7.69
CA ILE A 78 11.15 -6.63 -6.52
C ILE A 78 9.88 -6.43 -5.70
N LEU A 79 9.49 -5.18 -5.43
CA LEU A 79 8.26 -4.87 -4.67
C LEU A 79 7.00 -5.39 -5.37
N GLU A 80 6.92 -5.24 -6.69
CA GLU A 80 5.80 -5.74 -7.50
C GLU A 80 5.75 -7.27 -7.50
N ASN A 81 6.90 -7.94 -7.71
CA ASN A 81 6.99 -9.40 -7.72
C ASN A 81 6.63 -10.00 -6.36
N ASP A 82 7.09 -9.39 -5.26
CA ASP A 82 6.81 -9.82 -3.90
C ASP A 82 5.43 -9.33 -3.40
N ARG A 83 4.66 -8.62 -4.24
CA ARG A 83 3.28 -8.16 -4.03
C ARG A 83 3.13 -7.18 -2.85
N TYR A 84 4.13 -6.32 -2.65
CA TYR A 84 4.01 -5.17 -1.75
C TYR A 84 3.24 -4.02 -2.40
N ILE A 85 3.41 -3.85 -3.71
CA ILE A 85 2.77 -2.80 -4.50
C ILE A 85 2.27 -3.34 -5.84
N GLU A 86 1.35 -2.60 -6.45
CA GLU A 86 1.00 -2.68 -7.86
C GLU A 86 1.39 -1.36 -8.54
N VAL A 87 1.80 -1.43 -9.82
CA VAL A 87 2.24 -0.25 -10.58
C VAL A 87 1.30 -0.03 -11.75
N ILE A 88 0.64 1.12 -11.76
CA ILE A 88 -0.25 1.56 -12.84
C ILE A 88 0.47 2.68 -13.60
N LYS A 89 0.54 2.57 -14.93
CA LYS A 89 1.09 3.64 -15.75
C LYS A 89 0.02 4.71 -15.99
N GLN A 90 0.40 5.97 -15.78
CA GLN A 90 -0.46 7.13 -15.99
C GLN A 90 0.35 8.23 -16.74
N GLY A 91 0.23 8.25 -18.07
CA GLY A 91 0.97 9.17 -18.92
C GLY A 91 2.49 9.01 -18.75
N THR A 92 3.17 10.09 -18.34
CA THR A 92 4.62 10.09 -18.10
C THR A 92 5.02 9.65 -16.68
N SER A 93 4.04 9.39 -15.81
CA SER A 93 4.24 9.03 -14.41
C SER A 93 3.67 7.65 -14.09
N ASN A 94 3.96 7.15 -12.89
CA ASN A 94 3.38 5.92 -12.37
C ASN A 94 2.58 6.21 -11.11
N VAL A 95 1.50 5.47 -10.94
CA VAL A 95 0.77 5.37 -9.68
C VAL A 95 1.14 4.05 -9.03
N TYR A 96 1.67 4.12 -7.82
CA TYR A 96 2.04 2.96 -7.02
C TYR A 96 0.93 2.72 -5.99
N VAL A 97 0.23 1.61 -6.13
CA VAL A 97 -0.82 1.19 -5.22
C VAL A 97 -0.22 0.24 -4.18
N ILE A 98 -0.30 0.61 -2.91
CA ILE A 98 0.23 -0.20 -1.82
C ILE A 98 -0.80 -1.27 -1.46
N ASN A 99 -0.31 -2.47 -1.16
CA ASN A 99 -1.15 -3.55 -0.68
C ASN A 99 -1.74 -3.22 0.71
N GLU A 100 -3.06 -3.17 0.85
CA GLU A 100 -3.79 -2.89 2.10
C GLU A 100 -3.45 -3.84 3.28
N LYS A 101 -2.98 -5.05 2.95
CA LYS A 101 -2.53 -6.04 3.94
C LYS A 101 -1.15 -5.68 4.49
N VAL A 102 -0.35 -4.95 3.71
CA VAL A 102 0.95 -4.43 4.10
C VAL A 102 0.78 -3.18 4.96
N ALA A 103 0.12 -2.15 4.47
CA ALA A 103 -0.04 -0.90 5.21
C ALA A 103 -1.42 -0.28 4.96
N TRP A 104 -2.01 0.34 5.98
CA TRP A 104 -3.28 1.05 5.91
C TRP A 104 -3.36 2.16 6.97
N ARG A 105 -4.18 3.19 6.71
CA ARG A 105 -4.43 4.31 7.64
C ARG A 105 -5.85 4.36 8.21
N LYS A 106 -6.82 3.62 7.69
CA LYS A 106 -8.19 3.62 8.26
C LYS A 106 -8.30 2.84 9.58
N ALA A 107 -9.33 3.15 10.38
CA ALA A 107 -9.69 2.39 11.58
C ALA A 107 -9.90 0.89 11.27
N ARG A 108 -9.57 0.02 12.24
CA ARG A 108 -9.51 -1.45 12.08
C ARG A 108 -10.81 -2.06 11.53
N ASN A 109 -11.97 -1.49 11.86
CA ASN A 109 -13.29 -1.91 11.39
C ASN A 109 -13.57 -1.56 9.92
N GLN A 110 -12.82 -0.63 9.33
CA GLN A 110 -12.98 -0.18 7.94
C GLN A 110 -11.97 -0.80 6.97
N ARG A 111 -11.15 -1.74 7.44
CA ARG A 111 -10.11 -2.38 6.62
C ARG A 111 -10.68 -3.23 5.48
N GLN A 112 -11.88 -3.78 5.67
CA GLN A 112 -12.68 -4.48 4.63
C GLN A 112 -13.28 -3.54 3.57
N TYR A 113 -13.26 -2.22 3.83
CA TYR A 113 -13.66 -1.17 2.89
C TYR A 113 -12.45 -0.39 2.37
N ALA A 114 -11.24 -0.96 2.44
CA ALA A 114 -10.08 -0.45 1.71
C ALA A 114 -10.20 -0.77 0.20
N LEU A 115 -11.41 -0.62 -0.36
CA LEU A 115 -11.59 -0.55 -1.79
C LEU A 115 -10.86 0.72 -2.23
N PHE A 116 -9.77 0.53 -2.97
CA PHE A 116 -9.09 1.60 -3.68
C PHE A 116 -10.13 2.44 -4.45
N SER A 117 -10.44 3.64 -3.95
CA SER A 117 -11.31 4.59 -4.63
C SER A 117 -10.46 5.77 -5.08
N ALA A 118 -9.60 5.52 -6.07
CA ALA A 118 -9.03 6.58 -6.87
C ALA A 118 -9.47 6.37 -8.32
N THR A 119 -10.02 7.41 -8.93
CA THR A 119 -10.30 7.40 -10.36
C THR A 119 -8.98 7.60 -11.10
N VAL A 120 -8.22 6.52 -11.30
CA VAL A 120 -7.04 6.53 -12.17
C VAL A 120 -7.50 6.27 -13.59
N VAL A 121 -7.48 7.30 -14.42
CA VAL A 121 -7.67 7.13 -15.86
C VAL A 121 -6.38 6.60 -16.44
N ALA A 122 -6.41 5.33 -16.84
CA ALA A 122 -5.30 4.62 -17.44
C ALA A 122 -5.76 3.98 -18.76
N THR A 123 -4.89 3.97 -19.76
CA THR A 123 -5.23 3.38 -21.05
C THR A 123 -4.86 1.89 -21.11
N SER A 124 -5.67 1.12 -21.83
CA SER A 124 -5.44 -0.32 -21.99
C SER A 124 -4.15 -0.65 -22.74
N SER A 125 -3.76 0.21 -23.69
CA SER A 125 -2.50 0.10 -24.44
C SER A 125 -1.28 0.20 -23.52
N GLU A 126 -1.33 1.06 -22.49
CA GLU A 126 -0.22 1.25 -21.55
C GLU A 126 -0.14 0.15 -20.48
N ASN A 127 -1.27 -0.49 -20.16
CA ASN A 127 -1.45 -1.39 -19.03
C ASN A 127 -1.91 -2.82 -19.42
N LYS A 128 -1.57 -3.26 -20.64
CA LYS A 128 -2.00 -4.54 -21.22
C LYS A 128 -1.84 -5.75 -20.28
N LYS A 129 -0.71 -5.86 -19.58
CA LYS A 129 -0.45 -6.97 -18.65
C LYS A 129 -1.43 -7.03 -17.47
N ALA A 130 -1.80 -5.87 -16.92
CA ALA A 130 -2.76 -5.80 -15.82
C ALA A 130 -4.17 -6.17 -16.30
N ILE A 131 -4.54 -5.70 -17.48
CA ILE A 131 -5.84 -6.01 -18.10
C ILE A 131 -5.94 -7.49 -18.49
N ASP A 132 -4.89 -8.07 -19.06
CA ASP A 132 -4.84 -9.50 -19.39
C ASP A 132 -4.98 -10.35 -18.12
N ALA A 133 -4.36 -9.94 -17.00
CA ALA A 133 -4.49 -10.61 -15.71
C ALA A 133 -5.91 -10.51 -15.10
N LEU A 134 -6.58 -9.37 -15.26
CA LEU A 134 -7.98 -9.19 -14.86
C LEU A 134 -8.92 -10.08 -15.69
N ASN A 135 -8.76 -10.06 -17.02
CA ASN A 135 -9.62 -10.78 -17.95
C ASN A 135 -9.45 -12.31 -17.87
N SER A 136 -8.26 -12.79 -17.51
CA SER A 136 -7.98 -14.22 -17.33
C SER A 136 -8.43 -14.79 -15.98
N GLY A 137 -9.01 -13.96 -15.10
CA GLY A 137 -9.30 -14.35 -13.70
C GLY A 137 -8.02 -14.57 -12.88
N ALA A 138 -6.84 -14.36 -13.47
CA ALA A 138 -5.54 -14.50 -12.85
C ALA A 138 -5.12 -13.21 -12.14
N THR A 139 -6.03 -12.61 -11.36
CA THR A 139 -5.64 -11.59 -10.40
C THR A 139 -4.64 -12.24 -9.45
N ARG A 140 -3.35 -11.91 -9.61
CA ARG A 140 -2.30 -12.41 -8.72
C ARG A 140 -2.69 -12.01 -7.31
N LYS A 141 -3.17 -12.97 -6.52
CA LYS A 141 -3.60 -12.72 -5.13
C LYS A 141 -2.49 -11.97 -4.43
N LEU A 142 -2.76 -10.80 -3.87
CA LEU A 142 -1.80 -10.01 -3.10
C LEU A 142 -1.14 -10.85 -1.99
N ARG A 143 0.07 -10.49 -1.53
CA ARG A 143 0.81 -11.27 -0.50
C ARG A 143 -0.15 -11.59 0.65
N HIS A 144 -0.31 -12.89 0.92
CA HIS A 144 -1.11 -13.35 2.03
C HIS A 144 -0.31 -13.10 3.32
N VAL A 145 -0.79 -12.14 4.11
CA VAL A 145 -0.34 -11.93 5.48
C VAL A 145 -1.30 -12.74 6.36
N PRO A 146 -0.81 -13.70 7.16
CA PRO A 146 -1.64 -14.44 8.11
C PRO A 146 -2.54 -13.53 8.98
N ARG A 147 -3.54 -14.11 9.62
CA ARG A 147 -4.45 -13.36 10.48
C ARG A 147 -4.30 -13.87 11.89
N LEU A 148 -3.74 -13.05 12.78
CA LEU A 148 -3.92 -13.24 14.22
C LEU A 148 -5.40 -12.97 14.54
N HIS A 149 -6.14 -14.02 14.88
CA HIS A 149 -7.47 -13.90 15.47
C HIS A 149 -7.29 -13.46 16.93
N ILE A 150 -7.15 -12.16 17.13
CA ILE A 150 -7.21 -11.59 18.48
C ILE A 150 -8.71 -11.61 18.83
N GLU A 151 -9.14 -12.57 19.65
CA GLU A 151 -10.40 -12.44 20.38
C GLU A 151 -10.42 -11.05 21.00
N GLN A 152 -11.52 -10.32 20.83
CA GLN A 152 -11.69 -9.04 21.48
C GLN A 152 -11.72 -9.27 23.00
N ALA A 153 -10.54 -9.35 23.62
CA ALA A 153 -10.43 -9.06 25.03
C ALA A 153 -10.95 -7.64 25.18
N LYS A 154 -12.15 -7.51 25.76
CA LYS A 154 -12.63 -6.24 26.29
C LYS A 154 -11.50 -5.71 27.16
N LEU A 155 -10.79 -4.70 26.67
CA LEU A 155 -9.95 -3.89 27.53
C LEU A 155 -10.88 -3.39 28.64
N PRO A 156 -10.59 -3.67 29.92
CA PRO A 156 -11.37 -3.07 31.00
C PRO A 156 -11.33 -1.56 30.78
N LEU A 157 -12.52 -0.95 30.75
CA LEU A 157 -12.61 0.49 30.82
C LEU A 157 -12.01 0.86 32.17
N GLU A 158 -10.83 1.47 32.19
CA GLU A 158 -10.33 2.09 33.41
C GLU A 158 -11.31 3.18 33.79
N GLU A 159 -12.10 2.93 34.83
CA GLU A 159 -12.79 3.98 35.56
C GLU A 159 -11.72 4.81 36.28
N ASN A 160 -11.65 6.10 35.94
CA ASN A 160 -11.38 7.21 36.87
C ASN A 160 -11.89 8.51 36.25
#